data_AF-A0A146M0W5-F1
#
_entry.id   AF-A0A146M0W5-F1
#
_cell.length_a   1.000
_cell.length_b   1.000
_cell.length_c   1.000
_cell.angle_alpha   90.00
_cell.angle_beta   90.00
_cell.angle_gamma   90.00
#
_symmetry.space_group_name_H-M   'P 1'
#
loop_
_entity.id
_entity.type
_entity.pdbx_description
1 polymer ?
#
loop_
_entity_poly.entity_id
_entity_poly.type
_entity_poly.pdbx_seq_one_letter_code
_entity_poly.pdbx_strand_id
1 'polypeptide(L)'
;WVQGFMRVTLHSDNGVIKNLDLTPNGYEKLEHGTSRSFVVTHTEDIGPVKRVEFYWEYDMNVLQPRSICFLWCNDHLYVKDIKVTKSKINVRSKRALDVSSKLCTPGHRDFADIASRSTALFLDDCEEG
;
A
#
# COMPACT_ATOMS: atom_id res chain seq x y z
N TRP A 1 -14.77 -5.11 -7.46
CA TRP A 1 -14.07 -4.40 -6.39
C TRP A 1 -13.83 -5.36 -5.24
N VAL A 2 -12.90 -5.01 -4.37
CA VAL A 2 -12.71 -5.62 -3.04
C VAL A 2 -12.72 -4.51 -1.99
N GLN A 3 -12.96 -4.86 -0.74
CA GLN A 3 -12.90 -3.89 0.36
C GLN A 3 -12.18 -4.48 1.56
N GLY A 4 -11.52 -3.63 2.35
CA GLY A 4 -10.72 -4.11 3.46
C GLY A 4 -9.86 -3.05 4.12
N PHE A 5 -9.05 -3.50 5.06
CA PHE A 5 -8.13 -2.71 5.85
C PHE A 5 -6.72 -2.88 5.32
N MET A 6 -5.93 -1.81 5.36
CA MET A 6 -4.59 -1.78 4.81
C MET A 6 -3.63 -1.10 5.76
N ARG A 7 -2.47 -1.74 5.97
CA ARG A 7 -1.37 -1.18 6.76
C ARG A 7 -0.06 -1.35 6.02
N VAL A 8 0.86 -0.42 6.21
CA VAL A 8 2.19 -0.50 5.61
C VAL A 8 3.30 -0.34 6.63
N THR A 9 4.39 -1.08 6.41
CA THR A 9 5.68 -0.81 7.04
C THR A 9 6.63 -0.30 5.97
N LEU A 10 7.21 0.87 6.20
CA LEU A 10 8.14 1.53 5.29
C LEU A 10 9.56 1.34 5.80
N HIS A 11 10.46 0.84 4.96
CA HIS A 11 11.87 0.67 5.27
C HIS A 11 12.72 1.58 4.39
N SER A 12 13.68 2.25 5.03
CA SER A 12 14.73 3.03 4.38
C SER A 12 16.08 2.72 5.05
N ASP A 13 17.16 3.26 4.49
CA ASP A 13 18.51 3.15 5.07
C ASP A 13 18.58 3.84 6.45
N ASN A 14 17.81 4.91 6.66
CA ASN A 14 17.88 5.71 7.89
C ASN A 14 16.83 5.34 8.93
N GLY A 15 15.93 4.39 8.66
CA GLY A 15 14.89 4.03 9.62
C GLY A 15 13.74 3.19 9.06
N VAL A 16 12.83 2.83 9.96
CA VAL A 16 11.65 2.01 9.65
C VAL A 16 10.41 2.60 10.33
N ILE A 17 9.38 2.91 9.53
CA ILE A 17 8.06 3.30 10.03
C ILE A 17 7.18 2.06 9.98
N LYS A 18 6.72 1.57 11.13
CA LYS A 18 5.93 0.34 11.23
C LYS A 18 4.44 0.65 11.31
N ASN A 19 3.62 -0.26 10.79
CA ASN A 19 2.19 -0.33 11.09
C ASN A 19 1.41 0.95 10.77
N LEU A 20 1.81 1.67 9.71
CA LEU A 20 1.14 2.88 9.28
C LEU A 20 -0.22 2.52 8.67
N ASP A 21 -1.29 2.98 9.30
CA ASP A 21 -2.66 2.69 8.87
C ASP A 21 -3.05 3.56 7.67
N LEU A 22 -3.45 2.91 6.58
CA LEU A 22 -3.96 3.58 5.38
C LEU A 22 -5.48 3.74 5.41
N THR A 23 -6.14 3.10 6.38
CA THR A 23 -7.59 2.95 6.52
C THR A 23 -8.10 3.45 7.90
N PRO A 24 -7.69 4.65 8.37
CA PRO A 24 -8.00 5.11 9.73
C PRO A 24 -9.50 5.38 9.98
N ASN A 25 -10.29 5.56 8.91
CA ASN A 25 -11.73 5.80 8.98
C ASN A 25 -12.56 4.52 8.79
N GLY A 26 -11.93 3.35 8.78
CA GLY A 26 -12.55 2.07 8.42
C GLY A 26 -12.06 1.56 7.08
N TYR A 27 -12.72 0.53 6.55
CA TYR A 27 -12.32 -0.15 5.33
C TYR A 27 -12.34 0.79 4.11
N GLU A 28 -11.51 0.49 3.12
CA GLU A 28 -11.50 1.17 1.82
C GLU A 28 -12.05 0.24 0.74
N LYS A 29 -12.82 0.79 -0.20
CA LYS A 29 -13.33 0.06 -1.36
C LYS A 29 -12.45 0.29 -2.58
N LEU A 30 -11.81 -0.78 -3.06
CA LEU A 30 -10.88 -0.77 -4.17
C LEU A 30 -11.54 -1.32 -5.45
N GLU A 31 -11.64 -0.49 -6.48
CA GLU A 31 -12.10 -0.90 -7.80
C GLU A 31 -10.95 -1.56 -8.58
N HIS A 32 -11.25 -2.62 -9.34
CA HIS A 32 -10.23 -3.33 -10.11
C HIS A 32 -9.61 -2.43 -11.18
N GLY A 33 -8.31 -2.60 -11.44
CA GLY A 33 -7.60 -1.85 -12.47
C GLY A 33 -7.44 -0.35 -12.18
N THR A 34 -7.70 0.08 -10.94
CA THR A 34 -7.55 1.48 -10.53
C THR A 34 -6.40 1.67 -9.56
N SER A 35 -5.75 2.84 -9.60
CA SER A 35 -4.79 3.26 -8.58
C SER A 35 -5.50 4.00 -7.46
N ARG A 36 -5.05 3.81 -6.22
CA ARG A 36 -5.49 4.56 -5.04
C ARG A 36 -4.30 5.21 -4.34
N SER A 37 -4.54 6.36 -3.74
CA SER A 37 -3.52 7.15 -3.07
C SER A 37 -3.99 7.52 -1.67
N PHE A 38 -3.09 7.36 -0.71
CA PHE A 38 -3.32 7.66 0.69
C PHE A 38 -2.28 8.68 1.14
N VAL A 39 -2.71 9.65 1.96
CA VAL A 39 -1.81 10.61 2.59
C VAL A 39 -1.68 10.24 4.05
N VAL A 40 -0.43 10.05 4.47
CA VAL A 40 -0.07 9.62 5.82
C VAL A 40 1.05 10.52 6.34
N THR A 41 1.05 10.75 7.65
CA THR A 41 2.03 11.61 8.31
C THR A 41 2.74 10.85 9.42
N HIS A 42 4.05 11.04 9.53
CA HIS A 42 4.87 10.49 10.60
C HIS A 42 5.88 11.55 11.06
N THR A 43 6.27 11.52 12.34
CA THR A 43 7.20 12.50 12.92
C THR A 43 8.65 12.28 12.51
N GLU A 44 8.99 11.04 12.16
CA GLU A 44 10.35 10.67 11.76
C GLU A 44 10.56 10.84 10.25
N ASP A 45 11.69 11.44 9.88
CA ASP A 45 12.18 11.47 8.52
C ASP A 45 13.13 10.28 8.28
N ILE A 46 12.62 9.22 7.66
CA ILE A 46 13.41 8.03 7.34
C ILE A 46 14.17 8.12 6.01
N GLY A 47 14.02 9.19 5.22
CA GLY A 47 14.60 9.28 3.87
C GLY A 47 13.80 8.53 2.79
N PRO A 48 14.40 8.24 1.62
CA PRO A 48 13.74 7.54 0.51
C PRO A 48 13.39 6.09 0.87
N VAL A 49 12.16 5.65 0.62
CA VAL A 49 11.73 4.30 0.95
C VAL A 49 12.27 3.32 -0.09
N LYS A 50 12.91 2.23 0.38
CA LYS A 50 13.49 1.18 -0.46
C LYS A 50 12.74 -0.14 -0.40
N ARG A 51 11.93 -0.34 0.65
CA ARG A 51 11.15 -1.55 0.87
C ARG A 51 9.84 -1.20 1.55
N VAL A 52 8.76 -1.82 1.09
CA VAL A 52 7.44 -1.75 1.71
C VAL A 52 6.94 -3.14 2.04
N GLU A 53 6.49 -3.33 3.27
CA GLU A 53 5.64 -4.44 3.65
C GLU A 53 4.20 -3.95 3.63
N PHE A 54 3.37 -4.53 2.77
CA PHE A 54 1.98 -4.14 2.60
C PHE A 54 1.07 -5.23 3.15
N TYR A 55 0.32 -4.90 4.20
CA TYR A 55 -0.65 -5.77 4.85
C TYR A 55 -2.05 -5.52 4.30
N TRP A 56 -2.78 -6.61 4.06
CA TRP A 56 -4.17 -6.59 3.59
C TRP A 56 -5.06 -7.44 4.50
N GLU A 57 -6.24 -6.93 4.84
CA GLU A 57 -7.30 -7.69 5.49
C GLU A 57 -8.63 -7.41 4.81
N TYR A 58 -9.23 -8.44 4.21
CA TYR A 58 -10.52 -8.35 3.54
C TYR A 58 -11.65 -8.12 4.56
N ASP A 59 -12.50 -7.11 4.32
CA ASP A 59 -13.69 -6.83 5.13
C ASP A 59 -14.94 -7.48 4.54
N MET A 60 -15.39 -8.55 5.20
CA MET A 60 -16.62 -9.25 4.86
C MET A 60 -17.80 -8.60 5.59
N ASN A 61 -18.64 -7.89 4.85
CA ASN A 61 -19.84 -7.27 5.39
C ASN A 61 -21.08 -8.13 5.08
N VAL A 62 -21.61 -8.80 6.09
CA VAL A 62 -22.81 -9.66 5.97
C VAL A 62 -24.08 -8.91 5.54
N LEU A 63 -24.13 -7.59 5.71
CA LEU A 63 -25.24 -6.74 5.24
C LEU A 63 -25.07 -6.33 3.77
N GLN A 64 -23.91 -6.58 3.18
CA GLN A 64 -23.63 -6.39 1.76
C GLN A 64 -23.33 -7.75 1.11
N PRO A 65 -24.35 -8.42 0.52
CA PRO A 65 -24.22 -9.79 0.02
C PRO A 65 -23.08 -10.00 -0.99
N ARG A 66 -22.68 -8.94 -1.71
CA ARG A 66 -21.54 -8.94 -2.64
C ARG A 66 -20.17 -9.04 -1.96
N SER A 67 -20.09 -8.88 -0.64
CA SER A 67 -18.87 -9.03 0.16
C SER A 67 -18.82 -10.31 1.01
N ILE A 68 -19.84 -11.16 0.92
CA ILE A 68 -19.93 -12.41 1.68
C ILE A 68 -19.09 -13.50 1.00
N CYS A 69 -18.17 -14.12 1.77
CA CYS A 69 -17.22 -15.11 1.26
C CYS A 69 -17.53 -16.53 1.77
N PHE A 70 -18.47 -17.23 1.12
CA PHE A 70 -18.80 -18.62 1.51
C PHE A 70 -18.28 -19.71 0.56
N LEU A 71 -18.05 -19.45 -0.75
CA LEU A 71 -17.45 -20.41 -1.70
C LEU A 71 -16.93 -19.81 -3.04
N TRP A 72 -17.33 -18.59 -3.42
CA TRP A 72 -17.04 -17.98 -4.75
C TRP A 72 -16.57 -16.52 -4.65
N CYS A 73 -15.84 -16.18 -3.60
CA CYS A 73 -15.31 -14.83 -3.44
C CYS A 73 -13.78 -14.87 -3.44
N ASN A 74 -13.17 -13.88 -4.09
CA ASN A 74 -11.74 -13.67 -4.07
C ASN A 74 -11.46 -12.59 -3.01
N ASP A 75 -10.95 -13.01 -1.86
CA ASP A 75 -10.53 -12.15 -0.75
C ASP A 75 -9.08 -11.66 -0.90
N HIS A 76 -8.41 -12.03 -2.00
CA HIS A 76 -7.07 -11.56 -2.29
C HIS A 76 -7.09 -10.16 -2.89
N LEU A 77 -6.01 -9.43 -2.63
CA LEU A 77 -5.70 -8.18 -3.30
C LEU A 77 -4.51 -8.38 -4.23
N TYR A 78 -4.68 -7.98 -5.49
CA TYR A 78 -3.61 -8.01 -6.50
C TYR A 78 -3.06 -6.60 -6.69
N VAL A 79 -1.79 -6.40 -6.38
CA VAL A 79 -1.14 -5.08 -6.45
C VAL A 79 0.07 -5.14 -7.37
N LYS A 80 0.09 -4.27 -8.39
CA LYS A 80 1.17 -4.21 -9.38
C LYS A 80 2.42 -3.57 -8.80
N ASP A 81 2.28 -2.34 -8.32
CA ASP A 81 3.37 -1.53 -7.77
C ASP A 81 2.86 -0.57 -6.70
N ILE A 82 3.77 -0.14 -5.83
CA ILE A 82 3.52 0.86 -4.80
C ILE A 82 4.43 2.05 -5.07
N LYS A 83 3.85 3.23 -5.26
CA LYS A 83 4.58 4.49 -5.35
C LYS A 83 4.52 5.22 -4.02
N VAL A 84 5.67 5.49 -3.43
CA VAL A 84 5.80 6.29 -2.21
C VAL A 84 6.41 7.63 -2.56
N THR A 85 5.63 8.70 -2.43
CA THR A 85 6.13 10.07 -2.61
C THR A 85 6.27 10.74 -1.26
N LYS A 86 7.50 11.11 -0.89
CA LYS A 86 7.76 11.92 0.28
C LYS A 86 7.56 13.39 -0.08
N SER A 87 6.65 14.06 0.63
CA SER A 87 6.48 15.51 0.53
C SER A 87 6.70 16.17 1.89
N LYS A 88 7.38 17.32 1.89
CA LYS A 88 7.50 18.17 3.09
C LYS A 88 6.34 19.17 3.05
N ILE A 89 5.52 19.19 4.09
CA ILE A 89 4.50 20.23 4.27
C ILE A 89 5.23 21.54 4.63
N ASN A 90 5.77 22.23 3.63
CA ASN A 90 6.33 23.57 3.80
C ASN A 90 5.22 24.59 3.51
N VAL A 91 4.74 25.27 4.55
CA VAL A 91 3.71 26.32 4.47
C VAL A 91 4.19 27.59 3.73
N ARG A 92 5.48 27.68 3.34
CA ARG A 92 6.04 28.89 2.72
C ARG A 92 7.13 28.61 1.66
N SER A 93 6.67 28.43 0.41
CA SER A 93 7.37 28.67 -0.87
C SER A 93 8.61 27.85 -1.28
N LYS A 94 8.71 27.68 -2.61
CA LYS A 94 9.81 27.17 -3.48
C LYS A 94 10.12 25.66 -3.45
N ARG A 95 9.52 24.97 -4.43
CA ARG A 95 9.88 23.65 -5.00
C ARG A 95 10.41 22.66 -3.97
N ALA A 96 9.49 22.03 -3.24
CA ALA A 96 9.82 20.77 -2.58
C ALA A 96 10.27 19.78 -3.66
N LEU A 97 11.49 19.25 -3.53
CA LEU A 97 11.92 18.09 -4.29
C LEU A 97 11.14 16.90 -3.72
N ASP A 98 10.00 16.60 -4.33
CA ASP A 98 9.23 15.41 -4.03
C ASP A 98 10.09 14.21 -4.45
N VAL A 99 10.56 13.44 -3.47
CA VAL A 99 11.30 12.20 -3.72
C VAL A 99 10.27 11.09 -3.81
N SER A 100 10.15 10.48 -4.99
CA SER A 100 9.26 9.34 -5.20
C SER A 100 10.03 8.06 -5.48
N SER A 101 9.73 7.01 -4.72
CA SER A 101 10.21 5.64 -4.96
C SER A 101 9.07 4.81 -5.55
N LYS A 102 9.36 4.03 -6.59
CA LYS A 102 8.43 3.03 -7.13
C LYS A 102 8.93 1.65 -6.68
N LEU A 103 8.04 0.89 -6.04
CA LEU A 103 8.39 -0.39 -5.42
C LEU A 103 7.58 -1.50 -6.12
N CYS A 104 8.27 -2.56 -6.51
CA CYS A 104 7.71 -3.68 -7.27
C CYS A 104 7.79 -4.99 -6.49
N THR A 105 6.96 -5.98 -6.84
CA THR A 105 7.05 -7.31 -6.23
C THR A 105 8.39 -7.97 -6.62
N PRO A 106 9.06 -8.66 -5.68
CA PRO A 106 10.22 -9.48 -5.99
C PRO A 106 9.91 -10.56 -7.03
N GLY A 107 10.92 -10.92 -7.81
CA GLY A 107 10.89 -12.05 -8.74
C GLY A 107 10.15 -11.80 -10.06
N HIS A 108 10.11 -10.56 -10.54
CA HIS A 108 9.55 -10.18 -11.85
C HIS A 108 8.09 -10.62 -12.08
N ARG A 109 7.28 -10.64 -11.01
CA ARG A 109 5.85 -10.91 -11.13
C ARG A 109 5.14 -9.61 -11.50
N ASP A 110 4.09 -9.69 -12.32
CA ASP A 110 3.28 -8.52 -12.67
C ASP A 110 2.47 -7.99 -11.49
N PHE A 111 2.07 -8.88 -10.59
CA PHE A 111 1.26 -8.56 -9.42
C PHE A 111 1.75 -9.33 -8.20
N ALA A 112 1.78 -8.65 -7.05
CA ALA A 112 1.75 -9.33 -5.76
C ALA A 112 0.33 -9.85 -5.51
N ASP A 113 0.23 -11.14 -5.21
CA ASP A 113 -1.01 -11.77 -4.75
C ASP A 113 -1.02 -11.80 -3.22
N ILE A 114 -1.99 -11.09 -2.62
CA ILE A 114 -2.04 -10.85 -1.17
C ILE A 114 -3.33 -11.42 -0.61
N ALA A 115 -3.25 -12.59 0.03
CA ALA A 115 -4.39 -13.19 0.72
C ALA A 115 -4.85 -12.34 1.91
N SER A 116 -6.10 -12.50 2.35
CA SER A 116 -6.59 -11.80 3.53
C SER A 116 -5.77 -12.13 4.79
N ARG A 117 -5.48 -11.10 5.60
CA ARG A 117 -4.61 -11.12 6.78
C ARG A 117 -3.17 -11.54 6.48
N SER A 118 -2.67 -11.24 5.28
CA SER A 118 -1.29 -11.49 4.88
C SER A 118 -0.55 -10.22 4.48
N THR A 119 0.76 -10.34 4.35
CA THR A 119 1.66 -9.24 4.01
C THR A 119 2.46 -9.59 2.76
N ALA A 120 2.52 -8.66 1.81
CA ALA A 120 3.41 -8.75 0.66
C ALA A 120 4.58 -7.77 0.78
N LEU A 121 5.70 -8.15 0.16
CA LEU A 121 6.93 -7.37 0.10
C LEU A 121 7.04 -6.68 -1.26
N PHE A 122 7.40 -5.40 -1.25
CA PHE A 122 7.75 -4.61 -2.43
C PHE A 122 9.13 -3.98 -2.24
N LEU A 123 9.95 -4.00 -3.28
CA LEU A 123 11.34 -3.53 -3.26
C LEU A 123 11.57 -2.45 -4.33
N ASP A 124 12.51 -1.54 -4.06
CA ASP A 124 13.02 -0.52 -5.00
C ASP A 124 13.99 -1.16 -6.02
N ASP A 125 13.47 -2.16 -6.72
CA ASP A 125 14.16 -2.95 -7.74
C ASP A 125 13.14 -3.35 -8.80
N CYS A 126 12.59 -2.33 -9.45
CA CYS A 126 11.72 -2.49 -10.59
C CYS A 126 12.61 -2.57 -11.84
N GLU A 127 13.16 -3.73 -12.18
CA GLU A 127 13.78 -3.88 -13.50
C GLU A 127 12.75 -3.54 -14.59
N GLU A 128 13.10 -2.60 -15.48
CA GLU A 128 12.30 -2.29 -16.66
C GLU A 128 12.46 -3.47 -17.63
N GLY A 129 11.41 -4.29 -17.75
CA GLY A 129 11.28 -5.24 -18.85
C GLY A 129 11.03 -4.54 -20.18
#